data_AF-A0A7V2T6I7-F1
#
_entry.id   AF-A0A7V2T6I7-F1
#
_cell.length_a   1.000
_cell.length_b   1.000
_cell.length_c   1.000
_cell.angle_alpha   90.00
_cell.angle_beta   90.00
_cell.angle_gamma   90.00
#
_symmetry.space_group_name_H-M   'P 1'
#
loop_
_entity.id
_entity.type
_entity.pdbx_description
1 polymer ?
#
loop_
_entity_poly.entity_id
_entity_poly.type
_entity_poly.pdbx_seq_one_letter_code
_entity_poly.pdbx_strand_id
1 'polypeptide(L)'
;MRNLLRSRASIASSWATVGVALAGLLLLFGAGTVGATTLPDTLFGSWRGDGGAVTEVTIERAEEGFRARLGFGDGERLDIRFEPAERPEVFAAVRSRGLFELFSLSAPKSPLERGRFEWARFADGALYIYRLRLSRDGGFLLDRLEIRREGPDLAVTLQRRRHAREPVESHLRLRPVG
;
A
#
# COMPACT_ATOMS: atom_id res chain seq x y z
N MET A 1 -14.21 53.66 -14.83
CA MET A 1 -14.88 52.42 -14.39
C MET A 1 -14.11 51.22 -14.97
N ARG A 2 -13.26 50.58 -14.16
CA ARG A 2 -12.54 49.34 -14.52
C ARG A 2 -12.90 48.31 -13.45
N ASN A 3 -13.70 47.31 -13.80
CA ASN A 3 -13.87 46.12 -12.98
C ASN A 3 -14.42 44.98 -13.84
N LEU A 4 -14.07 43.76 -13.43
CA LEU A 4 -14.40 42.44 -14.00
C LEU A 4 -13.42 41.94 -15.06
N LEU A 5 -12.33 41.32 -14.59
CA LEU A 5 -11.67 40.15 -15.22
C LEU A 5 -10.54 39.64 -14.31
N ARG A 6 -10.90 39.15 -13.11
CA ARG A 6 -10.03 38.27 -12.32
C ARG A 6 -10.91 37.31 -11.53
N SER A 7 -11.03 36.07 -12.01
CA SER A 7 -11.25 34.87 -11.18
C SER A 7 -11.58 33.67 -12.06
N ARG A 8 -10.59 33.14 -12.81
CA ARG A 8 -10.66 31.79 -13.41
C ARG A 8 -9.28 31.11 -13.51
N ALA A 9 -8.38 31.38 -12.57
CA ALA A 9 -7.05 30.76 -12.59
C ALA A 9 -6.60 30.36 -11.18
N SER A 10 -7.16 29.30 -10.60
CA SER A 10 -6.55 28.64 -9.43
C SER A 10 -6.99 27.19 -9.16
N ILE A 11 -7.37 26.40 -10.18
CA ILE A 11 -7.74 24.97 -9.96
C ILE A 11 -6.88 24.01 -10.80
N ALA A 12 -6.12 24.50 -11.78
CA ALA A 12 -5.34 23.65 -12.69
C ALA A 12 -4.00 23.15 -12.11
N SER A 13 -3.51 23.70 -11.00
CA SER A 13 -2.12 23.49 -10.55
C SER A 13 -1.92 22.34 -9.54
N SER A 14 -2.99 21.70 -9.03
CA SER A 14 -2.84 20.63 -8.02
C SER A 14 -2.75 19.22 -8.59
N TRP A 15 -3.03 19.02 -9.89
CA TRP A 15 -3.05 17.69 -10.51
C TRP A 15 -1.68 17.25 -11.04
N ALA A 16 -0.84 18.20 -11.47
CA ALA A 16 0.49 17.90 -11.99
C ALA A 16 1.42 17.30 -10.93
N THR A 17 1.29 17.72 -9.67
CA THR A 17 2.12 17.25 -8.56
C THR A 17 1.74 15.85 -8.08
N VAL A 18 0.46 15.47 -8.20
CA VAL A 18 -0.02 14.10 -7.88
C VAL A 18 0.48 13.10 -8.94
N GLY A 19 0.53 13.51 -10.21
CA GLY A 19 1.02 12.68 -11.31
C GLY A 19 2.50 12.28 -11.19
N VAL A 20 3.37 13.19 -10.72
CA VAL A 20 4.81 12.92 -10.56
C VAL A 20 5.08 11.94 -9.41
N ALA A 21 4.31 11.99 -8.32
CA ALA A 21 4.45 11.05 -7.22
C ALA A 21 4.05 9.61 -7.61
N LEU A 22 3.05 9.46 -8.50
CA LEU A 22 2.63 8.16 -9.05
C LEU A 22 3.62 7.62 -10.11
N ALA A 23 4.26 8.50 -10.90
CA ALA A 23 5.30 8.10 -11.85
C ALA A 23 6.60 7.60 -11.16
N GLY A 24 6.95 8.15 -10.00
CA GLY A 24 8.03 7.62 -9.17
C GLY A 24 7.72 6.23 -8.59
N LEU A 25 6.43 5.93 -8.34
CA LEU A 25 6.00 4.58 -8.03
C LEU A 25 6.31 3.67 -9.23
N LEU A 26 5.93 4.07 -10.45
CA LEU A 26 6.08 3.33 -11.73
C LEU A 26 7.51 2.89 -12.07
N LEU A 27 8.56 3.58 -11.61
CA LEU A 27 9.95 3.18 -11.84
C LEU A 27 10.45 2.05 -10.93
N LEU A 28 9.73 1.72 -9.87
CA LEU A 28 10.01 0.52 -9.05
C LEU A 28 9.47 -0.77 -9.71
N PHE A 29 8.82 -0.64 -10.87
CA PHE A 29 8.12 -1.72 -11.56
C PHE A 29 8.93 -2.40 -12.69
N GLY A 30 10.17 -2.82 -12.42
CA GLY A 30 11.01 -3.56 -13.39
C GLY A 30 10.30 -4.77 -14.05
N ALA A 31 10.61 -5.04 -15.31
CA ALA A 31 9.99 -6.11 -16.10
C ALA A 31 10.45 -7.50 -15.59
N GLY A 32 9.56 -8.21 -14.90
CA GLY A 32 9.74 -9.62 -14.53
C GLY A 32 8.87 -10.52 -15.42
N THR A 33 9.30 -11.76 -15.61
CA THR A 33 8.54 -12.80 -16.33
C THR A 33 7.36 -13.32 -15.49
N VAL A 34 6.22 -13.57 -16.14
CA VAL A 34 4.98 -14.12 -15.54
C VAL A 34 5.21 -15.55 -15.07
N GLY A 35 5.67 -15.70 -13.83
CA GLY A 35 5.61 -16.94 -13.07
C GLY A 35 4.48 -16.87 -12.05
N ALA A 36 3.80 -17.98 -11.79
CA ALA A 36 2.85 -18.10 -10.68
C ALA A 36 3.57 -17.69 -9.39
N THR A 37 3.27 -16.49 -8.88
CA THR A 37 3.96 -15.97 -7.71
C THR A 37 3.23 -16.42 -6.46
N THR A 38 3.87 -17.28 -5.69
CA THR A 38 3.41 -17.69 -4.36
C THR A 38 4.27 -17.04 -3.29
N LEU A 39 3.65 -16.67 -2.16
CA LEU A 39 4.43 -16.27 -0.98
C LEU A 39 5.13 -17.49 -0.39
N PRO A 40 6.35 -17.34 0.16
CA PRO A 40 7.03 -18.43 0.85
C PRO A 40 6.22 -18.88 2.06
N ASP A 41 6.20 -20.19 2.30
CA ASP A 41 5.40 -20.80 3.37
C ASP A 41 5.72 -20.25 4.77
N THR A 42 6.95 -19.78 4.96
CA THR A 42 7.46 -19.20 6.20
C THR A 42 6.78 -17.89 6.61
N LEU A 43 6.07 -17.23 5.68
CA LEU A 43 5.33 -15.99 5.97
C LEU A 43 3.89 -16.24 6.42
N PHE A 44 3.37 -17.47 6.36
CA PHE A 44 2.03 -17.77 6.87
C PHE A 44 2.03 -18.09 8.35
N GLY A 45 1.08 -17.53 9.09
CA GLY A 45 1.02 -17.62 10.54
C GLY A 45 0.42 -16.38 11.19
N SER A 46 0.54 -16.28 12.51
CA SER A 46 0.13 -15.13 13.29
C SER A 46 1.26 -14.68 14.21
N TRP A 47 1.45 -13.38 14.29
CA TRP A 47 2.47 -12.73 15.11
C TRP A 47 1.90 -11.55 15.87
N ARG A 48 2.38 -11.33 17.09
CA ARG A 48 1.98 -10.24 17.97
C ARG A 48 3.20 -9.58 18.59
N GLY A 49 3.14 -8.26 18.72
CA GLY A 49 4.12 -7.45 19.43
C GLY A 49 3.57 -6.94 20.75
N ASP A 50 4.45 -6.59 21.67
CA ASP A 50 4.10 -6.06 23.00
C ASP A 50 3.66 -4.58 22.96
N GLY A 51 3.67 -3.94 21.77
CA GLY A 51 3.28 -2.56 21.55
C GLY A 51 3.89 -1.97 20.27
N GLY A 52 3.67 -0.67 20.03
CA GLY A 52 4.24 0.08 18.91
C GLY A 52 3.27 0.29 17.73
N ALA A 53 3.79 0.77 16.60
CA ALA A 53 2.98 1.17 15.46
C ALA A 53 2.22 0.02 14.79
N VAL A 54 2.75 -1.21 14.83
CA VAL A 54 2.09 -2.44 14.37
C VAL A 54 2.10 -3.44 15.52
N THR A 55 0.92 -3.91 15.93
CA THR A 55 0.76 -4.75 17.12
C THR A 55 0.45 -6.20 16.78
N GLU A 56 -0.12 -6.47 15.60
CA GLU A 56 -0.52 -7.79 15.17
C GLU A 56 -0.38 -7.93 13.65
N VAL A 57 0.10 -9.09 13.22
CA VAL A 57 0.16 -9.50 11.81
C VAL A 57 -0.30 -10.95 11.72
N THR A 58 -1.30 -11.22 10.91
CA THR A 58 -1.71 -12.57 10.53
C THR A 58 -1.74 -12.66 9.01
N ILE A 59 -1.09 -13.68 8.46
CA ILE A 59 -1.07 -13.95 7.02
C ILE A 59 -1.58 -15.37 6.81
N GLU A 60 -2.65 -15.49 6.04
CA GLU A 60 -3.36 -16.75 5.80
C GLU A 60 -3.39 -17.05 4.30
N ARG A 61 -3.34 -18.35 3.97
CA ARG A 61 -3.57 -18.79 2.59
C ARG A 61 -5.00 -18.49 2.18
N ALA A 62 -5.18 -18.07 0.94
CA ALA A 62 -6.48 -18.02 0.29
C ALA A 62 -6.42 -18.87 -0.97
N GLU A 63 -7.59 -19.23 -1.50
CA GLU A 63 -7.70 -19.99 -2.75
C GLU A 63 -6.92 -19.33 -3.89
N GLU A 64 -7.00 -18.00 -3.99
CA GLU A 64 -6.18 -17.18 -4.87
C GLU A 64 -5.42 -16.14 -4.01
N GLY A 65 -4.10 -16.30 -3.91
CA GLY A 65 -3.24 -15.40 -3.15
C GLY A 65 -3.28 -15.61 -1.63
N PHE A 66 -3.55 -14.55 -0.86
CA PHE A 66 -3.49 -14.59 0.61
C PHE A 66 -4.38 -13.55 1.27
N ARG A 67 -4.66 -13.73 2.56
CA ARG A 67 -5.34 -12.75 3.41
C ARG A 67 -4.35 -12.21 4.43
N ALA A 68 -4.30 -10.89 4.59
CA ALA A 68 -3.53 -10.22 5.63
C ALA A 68 -4.47 -9.52 6.61
N ARG A 69 -4.31 -9.82 7.90
CA ARG A 69 -4.96 -9.13 9.00
C ARG A 69 -3.89 -8.40 9.80
N LEU A 70 -4.01 -7.08 9.93
CA LEU A 70 -3.01 -6.22 10.58
C LEU A 70 -3.68 -5.43 11.71
N GLY A 71 -3.03 -5.39 12.87
CA GLY A 71 -3.37 -4.52 13.99
C GLY A 71 -2.34 -3.40 14.14
N PHE A 72 -2.81 -2.19 14.38
CA PHE A 72 -1.97 -1.01 14.60
C PHE A 72 -2.09 -0.50 16.04
N GLY A 73 -1.06 0.20 16.51
CA GLY A 73 -1.00 0.74 17.88
C GLY A 73 -2.05 1.81 18.19
N ASP A 74 -2.64 2.43 17.17
CA ASP A 74 -3.74 3.41 17.28
C ASP A 74 -5.13 2.74 17.35
N GLY A 75 -5.18 1.41 17.39
CA GLY A 75 -6.43 0.64 17.40
C GLY A 75 -7.01 0.40 16.01
N GLU A 76 -6.41 0.95 14.94
CA GLU A 76 -6.81 0.60 13.58
C GLU A 76 -6.60 -0.91 13.34
N ARG A 77 -7.58 -1.53 12.67
CA ARG A 77 -7.47 -2.89 12.17
C ARG A 77 -7.68 -2.93 10.67
N LEU A 78 -6.93 -3.80 10.03
CA LEU A 78 -7.00 -4.03 8.61
C LEU A 78 -7.21 -5.50 8.33
N ASP A 79 -8.15 -5.78 7.44
CA ASP A 79 -8.41 -7.10 6.90
C ASP A 79 -8.51 -6.97 5.38
N ILE A 80 -7.59 -7.61 4.67
CA ILE A 80 -7.46 -7.53 3.21
C ILE A 80 -7.19 -8.91 2.63
N ARG A 81 -7.94 -9.27 1.59
CA ARG A 81 -7.58 -10.34 0.66
C ARG A 81 -6.80 -9.75 -0.51
N PHE A 82 -5.67 -10.36 -0.82
CA PHE A 82 -4.77 -10.03 -1.91
C PHE A 82 -4.74 -11.18 -2.91
N GLU A 83 -4.90 -10.85 -4.18
CA GLU A 83 -4.84 -11.81 -5.30
C GLU A 83 -3.72 -11.41 -6.25
N PRO A 84 -3.09 -12.37 -6.95
CA PRO A 84 -2.07 -12.06 -7.94
C PRO A 84 -2.57 -11.02 -8.96
N ALA A 85 -1.77 -10.00 -9.22
CA ALA A 85 -2.00 -9.06 -10.30
C ALA A 85 -1.36 -9.59 -11.60
N GLU A 86 -1.61 -8.93 -12.73
CA GLU A 86 -0.97 -9.26 -14.01
C GLU A 86 0.56 -9.18 -13.94
N ARG A 87 1.07 -8.33 -13.04
CA ARG A 87 2.51 -8.15 -12.84
C ARG A 87 3.05 -9.17 -11.83
N PRO A 88 4.18 -9.83 -12.12
CA PRO A 88 4.79 -10.78 -11.21
C PRO A 88 5.08 -10.18 -9.85
N GLU A 89 4.91 -10.99 -8.82
CA GLU A 89 5.15 -10.64 -7.42
C GLU A 89 4.31 -9.50 -6.86
N VAL A 90 3.38 -8.94 -7.64
CA VAL A 90 2.44 -7.92 -7.21
C VAL A 90 1.09 -8.56 -6.94
N PHE A 91 0.46 -8.14 -5.85
CA PHE A 91 -0.87 -8.60 -5.49
C PHE A 91 -1.82 -7.41 -5.30
N ALA A 92 -2.99 -7.51 -5.91
CA ALA A 92 -4.05 -6.53 -5.83
C ALA A 92 -4.96 -6.84 -4.64
N ALA A 93 -5.32 -5.84 -3.83
CA ALA A 93 -6.43 -6.05 -2.89
C ALA A 93 -7.72 -6.29 -3.69
N VAL A 94 -8.50 -7.32 -3.34
CA VAL A 94 -9.72 -7.72 -4.10
C VAL A 94 -10.70 -6.56 -4.21
N ARG A 95 -10.89 -5.81 -3.11
CA ARG A 95 -11.72 -4.60 -3.06
C ARG A 95 -11.18 -3.42 -3.86
N SER A 96 -9.91 -3.50 -4.28
CA SER A 96 -9.17 -2.47 -5.01
C SER A 96 -8.80 -2.90 -6.43
N ARG A 97 -9.42 -3.94 -7.02
CA ARG A 97 -9.14 -4.38 -8.40
C ARG A 97 -9.17 -3.23 -9.43
N GLY A 98 -10.03 -2.22 -9.24
CA GLY A 98 -10.05 -1.00 -10.08
C GLY A 98 -8.82 -0.08 -9.97
N LEU A 99 -7.86 -0.35 -9.07
CA LEU A 99 -6.57 0.34 -9.03
C LEU A 99 -5.73 -0.01 -10.27
N PHE A 100 -5.83 -1.25 -10.77
CA PHE A 100 -5.05 -1.69 -11.94
C PHE A 100 -5.66 -1.21 -13.27
N GLU A 101 -6.92 -0.80 -13.27
CA GLU A 101 -7.52 -0.08 -14.40
C GLU A 101 -6.91 1.33 -14.57
N LEU A 102 -6.31 1.93 -13.53
CA LEU A 102 -5.49 3.16 -13.67
C LEU A 102 -4.13 2.90 -14.32
N PHE A 103 -3.69 1.64 -14.36
CA PHE A 103 -2.45 1.19 -15.00
C PHE A 103 -2.70 0.62 -16.41
N SER A 104 -3.96 0.49 -16.82
CA SER A 104 -4.39 0.12 -18.18
C SER A 104 -4.84 1.36 -18.95
N LEU A 105 -4.48 1.48 -20.23
CA LEU A 105 -4.67 2.66 -21.08
C LEU A 105 -6.15 3.04 -21.38
N SER A 106 -7.13 2.35 -20.78
CA SER A 106 -8.55 2.48 -21.11
C SER A 106 -9.43 2.77 -19.87
N ALA A 107 -9.84 4.03 -19.80
CA ALA A 107 -11.06 4.59 -19.21
C ALA A 107 -11.05 5.14 -17.76
N PRO A 108 -11.88 6.19 -17.50
CA PRO A 108 -11.81 6.99 -16.28
C PRO A 108 -12.90 6.62 -15.27
N LYS A 109 -12.49 6.42 -14.01
CA LYS A 109 -13.24 6.84 -12.82
C LYS A 109 -12.24 7.49 -11.88
N SER A 110 -12.56 8.68 -11.40
CA SER A 110 -11.62 9.46 -10.59
C SER A 110 -11.15 8.60 -9.40
N PRO A 111 -9.84 8.29 -9.27
CA PRO A 111 -9.31 7.49 -8.16
C PRO A 111 -9.62 8.13 -6.79
N LEU A 112 -9.94 9.42 -6.77
CA LEU A 112 -10.34 10.16 -5.58
C LEU A 112 -11.71 9.72 -5.02
N GLU A 113 -12.56 9.03 -5.80
CA GLU A 113 -13.88 8.60 -5.32
C GLU A 113 -13.78 7.50 -4.25
N ARG A 114 -12.73 6.68 -4.28
CA ARG A 114 -12.57 5.55 -3.34
C ARG A 114 -11.66 5.86 -2.16
N GLY A 115 -10.87 6.93 -2.21
CA GLY A 115 -10.10 7.51 -1.09
C GLY A 115 -9.01 6.62 -0.46
N ARG A 116 -8.91 5.34 -0.86
CA ARG A 116 -8.05 4.34 -0.23
C ARG A 116 -7.69 3.22 -1.22
N PHE A 117 -6.41 2.88 -1.23
CA PHE A 117 -5.82 1.91 -2.15
C PHE A 117 -4.84 1.00 -1.43
N GLU A 118 -4.92 -0.29 -1.69
CA GLU A 118 -4.00 -1.28 -1.14
C GLU A 118 -3.48 -2.23 -2.21
N TRP A 119 -2.20 -2.51 -2.13
CA TRP A 119 -1.54 -3.55 -2.91
C TRP A 119 -0.39 -4.12 -2.09
N ALA A 120 0.04 -5.32 -2.47
CA ALA A 120 1.21 -5.94 -1.89
C ALA A 120 2.22 -6.27 -2.98
N ARG A 121 3.48 -6.42 -2.58
CA ARG A 121 4.56 -6.91 -3.42
C ARG A 121 5.45 -7.84 -2.61
N PHE A 122 5.79 -9.00 -3.16
CA PHE A 122 6.88 -9.79 -2.62
C PHE A 122 8.16 -9.45 -3.39
N ALA A 123 9.24 -9.11 -2.70
CA ALA A 123 10.54 -8.84 -3.31
C ALA A 123 11.62 -8.93 -2.24
N ASP A 124 12.85 -9.29 -2.62
CA ASP A 124 14.01 -9.25 -1.72
C ASP A 124 13.78 -10.00 -0.39
N GLY A 125 13.05 -11.12 -0.47
CA GLY A 125 12.71 -11.96 0.70
C GLY A 125 11.73 -11.32 1.70
N ALA A 126 11.07 -10.23 1.33
CA ALA A 126 10.11 -9.52 2.17
C ALA A 126 8.76 -9.31 1.48
N LEU A 127 7.70 -9.33 2.28
CA LEU A 127 6.38 -8.92 1.85
C LEU A 127 6.21 -7.42 2.15
N TYR A 128 5.98 -6.65 1.10
CA TYR A 128 5.64 -5.25 1.19
C TYR A 128 4.12 -5.08 1.06
N ILE A 129 3.49 -4.42 2.02
CA ILE A 129 2.08 -4.01 1.93
C ILE A 129 2.02 -2.49 1.90
N TYR A 130 1.38 -1.96 0.87
CA TYR A 130 1.23 -0.52 0.67
C TYR A 130 -0.22 -0.10 0.89
N ARG A 131 -0.39 1.04 1.53
CA ARG A 131 -1.70 1.66 1.76
C ARG A 131 -1.60 3.13 1.39
N LEU A 132 -2.28 3.53 0.33
CA LEU A 132 -2.37 4.93 -0.09
C LEU A 132 -3.77 5.46 0.22
N ARG A 133 -3.84 6.58 0.94
CA ARG A 133 -5.06 7.37 1.10
C ARG A 133 -4.86 8.73 0.44
N LEU A 134 -5.86 9.16 -0.32
CA LEU A 134 -5.88 10.46 -0.96
C LEU A 134 -6.99 11.30 -0.35
N SER A 135 -6.66 12.54 -0.03
CA SER A 135 -7.59 13.54 0.48
C SER A 135 -8.10 14.41 -0.67
N ARG A 136 -9.29 15.00 -0.51
CA ARG A 136 -9.90 15.87 -1.53
C ARG A 136 -9.12 17.16 -1.80
N ASP A 137 -8.31 17.60 -0.85
CA ASP A 137 -7.42 18.74 -0.94
C ASP A 137 -6.08 18.43 -1.65
N GLY A 138 -5.91 17.20 -2.16
CA GLY A 138 -4.67 16.74 -2.80
C GLY A 138 -3.62 16.23 -1.80
N GLY A 139 -3.93 16.21 -0.51
CA GLY A 139 -3.10 15.55 0.50
C GLY A 139 -3.07 14.04 0.32
N PHE A 140 -2.03 13.39 0.86
CA PHE A 140 -1.91 11.94 0.87
C PHE A 140 -1.33 11.41 2.18
N LEU A 141 -1.64 10.14 2.44
CA LEU A 141 -0.98 9.29 3.44
C LEU A 141 -0.60 7.97 2.76
N LEU A 142 0.70 7.67 2.73
CA LEU A 142 1.23 6.40 2.24
C LEU A 142 1.88 5.65 3.40
N ASP A 143 1.32 4.50 3.74
CA ASP A 143 1.99 3.53 4.60
C ASP A 143 2.64 2.45 3.73
N ARG A 144 3.91 2.14 3.99
CA ARG A 144 4.64 0.99 3.46
C ARG A 144 5.05 0.12 4.64
N LEU A 145 4.45 -1.06 4.73
CA LEU A 145 4.85 -2.09 5.68
C LEU A 145 5.78 -3.06 4.96
N GLU A 146 6.99 -3.21 5.47
CA GLU A 146 7.93 -4.25 5.10
C GLU A 146 7.86 -5.36 6.15
N ILE A 147 7.53 -6.57 5.74
CA ILE A 147 7.38 -7.75 6.58
C ILE A 147 8.43 -8.78 6.16
N ARG A 148 9.37 -9.08 7.05
CA ARG A 148 10.43 -10.06 6.82
C ARG A 148 10.45 -11.10 7.92
N ARG A 149 10.72 -12.35 7.54
CA ARG A 149 10.95 -13.42 8.49
C ARG A 149 12.35 -13.30 9.11
N GLU A 150 12.45 -13.36 10.44
CA GLU A 150 13.71 -13.41 11.18
C GLU A 150 13.67 -14.55 12.20
N GLY A 151 14.10 -15.74 11.79
CA GLY A 151 14.02 -16.94 12.64
C GLY A 151 12.56 -17.27 13.00
N PRO A 152 12.22 -17.43 14.29
CA PRO A 152 10.85 -17.65 14.75
C PRO A 152 10.00 -16.37 14.79
N ASP A 153 10.60 -15.19 14.60
CA ASP A 153 9.95 -13.88 14.71
C ASP A 153 9.73 -13.20 13.35
N LEU A 154 8.93 -12.15 13.35
CA LEU A 154 8.62 -11.35 12.17
C LEU A 154 9.09 -9.92 12.40
N ALA A 155 10.04 -9.47 11.59
CA ALA A 155 10.48 -8.08 11.57
C ALA A 155 9.53 -7.26 10.70
N VAL A 156 9.00 -6.19 11.26
CA VAL A 156 8.11 -5.24 10.60
C VAL A 156 8.76 -3.88 10.58
N THR A 157 8.91 -3.28 9.41
CA THR A 157 9.21 -1.85 9.28
C THR A 157 7.99 -1.14 8.70
N LEU A 158 7.42 -0.21 9.46
CA LEU A 158 6.37 0.69 8.99
C LEU A 158 7.00 2.03 8.62
N GLN A 159 6.93 2.39 7.35
CA GLN A 159 7.24 3.73 6.87
C GLN A 159 5.94 4.46 6.53
N ARG A 160 5.71 5.61 7.18
CA ARG A 160 4.54 6.46 6.99
C ARG A 160 4.96 7.79 6.39
N ARG A 161 4.44 8.09 5.20
CA ARG A 161 4.67 9.36 4.49
C ARG A 161 3.36 10.13 4.42
N ARG A 162 3.39 11.38 4.87
CA ARG A 162 2.26 12.32 4.76
C ARG A 162 2.66 13.49 3.90
N HIS A 163 1.71 14.03 3.13
CA HIS A 163 1.94 15.23 2.34
C HIS A 163 2.49 16.37 3.22
N ALA A 164 3.55 17.03 2.74
CA ALA A 164 4.24 18.14 3.42
C ALA A 164 4.73 17.82 4.86
N ARG A 165 5.02 16.56 5.16
CA ARG A 165 5.62 16.11 6.44
C ARG A 165 6.80 15.20 6.16
N GLU A 166 7.75 15.18 7.09
CA GLU A 166 8.84 14.21 7.06
C GLU A 166 8.29 12.77 7.21
N PRO A 167 8.87 11.79 6.51
CA PRO A 167 8.56 10.39 6.71
C PRO A 167 8.85 9.97 8.15
N VAL A 168 7.94 9.19 8.74
CA VAL A 168 8.16 8.53 10.02
C VAL A 168 8.39 7.05 9.77
N GLU A 169 9.41 6.48 10.41
CA GLU A 169 9.73 5.06 10.32
C GLU A 169 9.65 4.41 11.70
N SER A 170 9.21 3.17 11.75
CA SER A 170 9.11 2.39 12.99
C SER A 170 9.52 0.95 12.71
N HIS A 171 10.45 0.43 13.50
CA HIS A 171 10.92 -0.95 13.41
C HIS A 171 10.38 -1.73 14.60
N LEU A 172 9.77 -2.87 14.31
CA LEU A 172 9.12 -3.72 15.29
C LEU A 172 9.51 -5.17 15.05
N ARG A 173 9.57 -5.93 16.13
CA ARG A 173 9.70 -7.38 16.09
C ARG A 173 8.46 -7.99 16.72
N LEU A 174 7.78 -8.83 15.96
CA LEU A 174 6.58 -9.53 16.38
C LEU A 174 6.92 -11.00 16.62
N ARG A 175 6.41 -11.55 17.72
CA ARG A 175 6.61 -12.94 18.13
C ARG A 175 5.47 -13.81 17.64
N PRO A 176 5.70 -15.08 17.32
CA PRO A 176 4.64 -15.97 16.87
C PRO A 176 3.59 -16.15 17.97
N VAL A 177 2.33 -16.20 17.58
CA VAL A 177 1.22 -16.60 18.44
C VAL A 177 1.02 -18.10 18.22
N GLY A 178 1.21 -18.88 19.28
CA GLY A 178 1.06 -20.35 19.27
C GLY A 178 -0.36 -20.81 18.99
#